data_AF-A0A7W9GUH0-F1
#
_entry.id   AF-A0A7W9GUH0-F1
#
_cell.length_a   1.000
_cell.length_b   1.000
_cell.length_c   1.000
_cell.angle_alpha   90.00
_cell.angle_beta   90.00
_cell.angle_gamma   90.00
#
_symmetry.space_group_name_H-M   'P 1'
#
loop_
_entity.id
_entity.type
_entity.pdbx_description
1 polymer ?
#
loop_
_entity_poly.entity_id
_entity_poly.type
_entity_poly.pdbx_seq_one_letter_code
_entity_poly.pdbx_strand_id
1 'polypeptide(L)' 'MEQILIRNLPAGTKAALRARAAQHHRSVEAEAREILAHGLEREPVTIVDLLSTDEGADIEFEPDRLGLAARTPEL' A
#
# COMPACT_ATOMS: atom_id res chain seq x y z
N MET A 1 16.32 -11.77 -22.29
CA MET A 1 16.49 -10.38 -21.83
C MET A 1 15.12 -9.74 -21.90
N GLU A 2 14.57 -9.35 -20.76
CA GLU A 2 13.24 -8.71 -20.68
C GLU A 2 13.44 -7.21 -20.45
N GLN A 3 12.65 -6.37 -21.14
CA GLN A 3 12.76 -4.92 -21.07
C GLN A 3 11.37 -4.29 -21.10
N ILE A 4 11.19 -3.23 -20.31
CA ILE A 4 9.98 -2.41 -20.29
C ILE A 4 10.32 -0.94 -20.51
N LEU A 5 9.44 -0.22 -21.20
CA LEU A 5 9.52 1.23 -21.39
C LEU A 5 8.34 1.91 -20.70
N ILE A 6 8.62 2.67 -19.64
CA ILE A 6 7.60 3.44 -18.92
C ILE A 6 7.47 4.82 -19.59
N ARG A 7 6.38 5.02 -20.32
CA ARG A 7 6.03 6.32 -20.94
C ARG A 7 5.20 7.16 -19.97
N ASN A 8 5.25 8.48 -20.13
CA ASN A 8 4.49 9.45 -19.30
C ASN A 8 4.73 9.27 -17.79
N LEU A 9 5.97 8.97 -17.40
CA LEU A 9 6.33 8.88 -15.99
C LEU A 9 6.05 10.23 -15.31
N PRO A 10 5.37 10.26 -14.15
CA PRO A 10 5.08 11.51 -13.46
C PRO A 10 6.34 12.36 -13.25
N ALA A 11 6.17 13.67 -13.33
CA ALA A 11 7.26 14.60 -13.14
C ALA A 11 7.91 14.38 -11.77
N GLY A 12 9.24 14.34 -11.74
CA GLY A 12 10.02 14.11 -10.51
C GLY A 12 10.26 12.64 -10.15
N THR A 13 9.53 11.67 -10.68
CA THR A 13 9.73 10.25 -10.32
C THR A 13 11.14 9.75 -10.68
N LYS A 14 11.70 10.17 -11.83
CA LYS A 14 13.09 9.83 -12.20
C LYS A 14 14.11 10.42 -11.23
N ALA A 15 13.86 11.62 -10.71
CA ALA A 15 14.73 12.26 -9.72
C ALA A 15 14.66 11.53 -8.37
N ALA A 16 13.46 11.14 -7.94
CA ALA A 16 13.26 10.32 -6.74
C ALA A 16 13.96 8.96 -6.86
N LEU A 17 13.81 8.27 -8.00
CA LEU A 17 14.52 7.02 -8.28
C LEU A 17 16.04 7.21 -8.23
N ARG A 18 16.56 8.33 -8.76
CA ARG A 18 17.99 8.64 -8.72
C ARG A 18 18.50 8.87 -7.31
N ALA A 19 17.76 9.61 -6.49
CA ALA A 19 18.10 9.85 -5.09
C ALA A 19 18.13 8.53 -4.30
N ARG A 20 17.13 7.67 -4.50
CA ARG A 20 17.06 6.35 -3.85
C ARG A 20 18.18 5.42 -4.31
N ALA A 21 18.45 5.37 -5.61
CA ALA A 21 19.54 4.57 -6.17
C ALA A 21 20.90 4.98 -5.60
N ALA A 22 21.13 6.29 -5.39
CA ALA A 22 22.34 6.80 -4.74
C ALA A 22 22.44 6.38 -3.27
N GLN A 23 21.34 6.41 -2.51
CA GLN A 23 21.29 5.93 -1.12
C GLN A 23 21.59 4.43 -1.02
N HIS A 24 21.13 3.64 -1.99
CA HIS A 24 21.34 2.20 -2.05
C HIS A 24 22.61 1.77 -2.80
N HIS A 25 23.45 2.73 -3.20
CA HIS A 25 24.70 2.48 -3.94
C HIS A 25 24.52 1.62 -5.20
N ARG A 26 23.43 1.82 -5.94
CA ARG A 26 23.11 1.07 -7.16
C ARG A 26 22.74 1.97 -8.34
N SER A 27 22.66 1.40 -9.54
CA SER A 27 22.19 2.15 -10.70
C SER A 27 20.69 2.42 -10.61
N VAL A 28 20.22 3.45 -11.31
CA VAL A 28 18.79 3.80 -11.37
C VAL A 28 17.96 2.65 -11.95
N GLU A 29 18.51 1.93 -12.93
CA GLU A 29 17.85 0.76 -13.51
C GLU A 29 17.77 -0.40 -12.51
N ALA A 30 18.85 -0.67 -11.78
CA ALA A 30 18.85 -1.69 -10.74
C ALA A 30 17.85 -1.36 -9.64
N GLU A 31 17.79 -0.10 -9.20
CA GLU A 31 16.79 0.40 -8.26
C GLU A 31 15.36 0.21 -8.78
N ALA A 32 15.09 0.57 -10.03
CA ALA A 32 13.77 0.39 -10.63
C ALA A 32 13.38 -1.10 -10.72
N ARG A 33 14.31 -1.97 -11.09
CA ARG A 33 14.08 -3.42 -11.18
C ARG A 33 13.71 -4.00 -9.82
N GLU A 34 14.41 -3.60 -8.78
CA GLU A 34 14.21 -4.07 -7.42
C GLU A 34 12.88 -3.60 -6.84
N ILE A 35 12.46 -2.37 -7.15
CA ILE A 35 11.13 -1.87 -6.80
C ILE A 35 10.04 -2.71 -7.48
N LEU A 36 10.22 -3.05 -8.75
CA LEU A 36 9.26 -3.87 -9.49
C LEU A 36 9.20 -5.30 -8.96
N ALA A 37 10.35 -5.93 -8.71
CA ALA A 37 10.42 -7.27 -8.10
C ALA A 37 9.71 -7.30 -6.75
N HIS A 38 10.06 -6.37 -5.85
CA HIS A 38 9.44 -6.25 -4.53
C HIS A 38 7.93 -5.94 -4.61
N GLY A 39 7.49 -5.18 -5.62
CA GLY A 39 6.08 -4.91 -5.85
C GLY A 39 5.30 -6.12 -6.33
N LEU A 40 5.93 -6.99 -7.11
CA LEU A 40 5.33 -8.23 -7.64
C LEU A 40 5.36 -9.39 -6.63
N GLU A 41 6.34 -9.42 -5.73
CA GLU A 41 6.44 -10.42 -4.65
C GLU A 41 5.45 -10.18 -3.52
N ARG A 42 4.97 -8.93 -3.34
CA ARG A 42 3.97 -8.62 -2.31
C ARG A 42 2.62 -9.19 -2.73
N GLU A 43 2.26 -10.30 -2.09
CA GLU A 43 0.87 -10.75 -2.02
C GLU A 43 0.00 -9.58 -1.51
N PRO A 44 -1.14 -9.25 -2.13
CA PRO A 44 -2.04 -8.26 -1.58
C PRO A 44 -2.43 -8.69 -0.17
N VAL A 45 -2.02 -7.87 0.81
CA VAL A 45 -2.31 -8.12 2.22
C VAL A 45 -3.83 -8.13 2.38
N THR A 46 -4.37 -9.28 2.77
CA THR A 46 -5.80 -9.45 2.97
C THR A 46 -6.21 -8.88 4.32
N ILE A 47 -7.51 -8.61 4.50
CA ILE A 47 -8.03 -8.22 5.81
C ILE A 47 -7.79 -9.33 6.85
N VAL A 48 -7.72 -10.59 6.41
CA VAL A 48 -7.38 -11.73 7.27
C VAL A 48 -5.94 -11.61 7.73
N ASP A 49 -4.98 -11.36 6.84
CA ASP A 49 -3.56 -11.19 7.21
C ASP A 49 -3.33 -10.06 8.23
N LEU A 50 -4.18 -9.02 8.21
CA LEU A 50 -4.08 -7.89 9.14
C LEU A 50 -4.75 -8.14 10.48
N LEU A 51 -5.84 -8.93 10.50
CA LEU A 51 -6.67 -9.15 11.69
C LEU A 51 -6.39 -10.50 12.37
N SER A 52 -5.72 -11.42 11.68
CA SER A 52 -5.34 -12.71 12.22
C SER A 52 -4.34 -12.52 13.35
N THR A 53 -4.72 -13.01 14.53
CA THR A 53 -3.88 -13.11 15.72
C THR A 53 -3.77 -14.59 16.09
N ASP A 54 -2.64 -15.00 16.68
CA ASP A 54 -2.44 -16.40 17.09
C ASP A 54 -3.44 -16.82 18.18
N GLU A 55 -3.86 -15.87 19.01
CA GLU A 55 -4.89 -16.02 20.03
C GLU A 55 -6.07 -15.13 19.66
N GLY A 56 -7.29 -15.69 19.62
CA GLY A 56 -8.50 -14.90 19.37
C GLY A 56 -8.69 -13.82 20.45
N ALA A 57 -9.20 -12.66 20.07
CA ALA A 57 -9.52 -11.57 20.98
C ALA A 57 -11.03 -11.41 21.13
N ASP A 58 -11.52 -11.41 22.37
CA ASP A 58 -12.88 -11.02 22.67
C ASP A 58 -13.00 -9.49 22.64
N ILE A 59 -13.98 -8.97 21.90
CA ILE A 59 -14.25 -7.54 21.81
C ILE A 59 -15.48 -7.24 22.65
N GLU A 60 -15.28 -6.60 23.81
CA GLU A 60 -16.38 -6.03 24.58
C GLU A 60 -16.85 -4.75 23.90
N PHE A 61 -18.06 -4.79 23.33
CA PHE A 61 -18.62 -3.72 22.50
C PHE A 61 -19.86 -3.12 23.16
N GLU A 62 -19.64 -2.11 24.01
CA GLU A 62 -20.68 -1.29 24.63
C GLU A 62 -20.56 0.16 24.14
N PRO A 63 -20.97 0.46 22.89
CA PRO A 63 -20.80 1.80 22.33
C PRO A 63 -21.80 2.78 22.95
N ASP A 64 -21.33 3.99 23.23
CA ASP A 64 -22.22 5.08 23.60
C ASP A 64 -23.18 5.42 22.45
N ARG A 65 -24.39 5.86 22.81
CA ARG A 65 -25.35 6.36 21.82
C ARG A 65 -24.78 7.64 21.19
N LEU A 66 -24.55 7.60 19.89
CA LEU A 66 -24.08 8.73 19.06
C LEU A 66 -24.98 9.98 19.06
N GLY A 67 -26.13 9.97 19.77
CA GLY A 67 -27.07 11.09 19.81
C GLY A 67 -27.74 11.39 18.46
N LEU A 68 -27.55 10.53 17.45
CA LEU A 68 -28.08 10.71 16.11
C LEU A 68 -29.55 10.26 16.07
N ALA A 69 -30.44 11.16 15.67
CA ALA A 69 -31.80 10.81 15.33
C ALA A 69 -31.83 10.10 13.97
N ALA A 70 -32.63 9.04 13.85
CA ALA A 70 -32.90 8.41 12.56
C ALA A 70 -33.48 9.46 11.60
N ARG A 71 -32.97 9.54 10.37
CA ARG A 71 -33.58 10.38 9.34
C ARG A 71 -34.91 9.74 8.93
N THR A 72 -35.98 10.53 8.96
CA THR A 72 -37.27 10.09 8.40
C THR A 72 -37.12 9.97 6.89
N PRO A 73 -37.39 8.80 6.28
CA PRO A 73 -37.39 8.68 4.83
C PRO A 73 -38.55 9.50 4.25
N GLU A 74 -38.28 10.27 3.20
CA GLU A 74 -39.32 10.90 2.39
C GLU A 74 -39.91 9.80 1.48
N LEU A 75 -41.18 9.44 1.72
CA LEU A 75 -41.96 8.49 0.92
C LEU A 75 -42.75 9.22 -0.16
#